data_AF-A0A7W1H2R9-F1
#
_entry.id   AF-A0A7W1H2R9-F1
#
_cell.length_a   1.000
_cell.length_b   1.000
_cell.length_c   1.000
_cell.angle_alpha   90.00
_cell.angle_beta   90.00
_cell.angle_gamma   90.00
#
_symmetry.space_group_name_H-M   'P 1'
#
loop_
_entity.id
_entity.type
_entity.pdbx_description
1 polymer ?
#
loop_
_entity_poly.entity_id
_entity_poly.type
_entity_poly.pdbx_seq_one_letter_code
_entity_poly.pdbx_strand_id
1 'polypeptide(L)'
;MDVVAKPEVIESIQERGGALYVWPSKARCCGGTIQLEASTERPDKAFRRVNVRGIELYVTVGLKPPESLHLELGRRGHIRAFWNGLAWIP
;
A
#
# COMPACT_ATOMS: atom_id res chain seq x y z
N MET A 1 -12.73 0.77 4.07
CA MET A 1 -11.31 0.39 4.10
C MET A 1 -10.58 1.52 4.78
N ASP A 2 -9.92 1.22 5.89
CA ASP A 2 -9.20 2.20 6.68
C ASP A 2 -7.71 2.15 6.37
N VAL A 3 -7.05 3.31 6.37
CA VAL A 3 -5.59 3.40 6.21
C VAL A 3 -4.99 3.62 7.58
N VAL A 4 -4.14 2.68 8.00
CA VAL A 4 -3.42 2.73 9.27
C VAL A 4 -1.97 3.04 8.94
N ALA A 5 -1.57 4.28 9.20
CA ALA A 5 -0.22 4.76 8.92
C ALA A 5 0.20 5.75 10.01
N LYS A 6 1.50 5.80 10.29
CA LYS A 6 2.04 6.88 11.12
C LYS A 6 2.08 8.19 10.32
N PRO A 7 2.03 9.37 10.97
CA PRO A 7 2.06 10.66 10.28
C PRO A 7 3.23 10.80 9.30
N GLU A 8 4.43 10.33 9.65
CA GLU A 8 5.61 10.42 8.78
C GLU A 8 5.45 9.67 7.45
N VAL A 9 4.62 8.63 7.42
CA VAL A 9 4.34 7.86 6.19
C VAL A 9 3.44 8.66 5.26
N ILE A 10 2.44 9.35 5.83
CA ILE A 10 1.52 10.21 5.08
C ILE A 10 2.30 11.42 4.52
N GLU A 11 3.14 12.05 5.33
CA GLU A 11 4.02 13.14 4.90
C GLU A 11 4.91 12.70 3.74
N SER A 12 5.57 11.54 3.84
CA SER A 12 6.40 11.02 2.75
C SER A 12 5.62 10.74 1.46
N ILE A 13 4.32 10.42 1.52
CA ILE A 13 3.49 10.24 0.33
C ILE A 13 3.13 11.62 -0.25
N GLN A 14 2.78 12.59 0.59
CA GLN A 14 2.44 13.95 0.19
C GLN A 14 3.63 14.66 -0.48
N GLU A 15 4.82 14.54 0.08
CA GLU A 15 6.07 15.06 -0.51
C GLU A 15 6.34 14.50 -1.91
N ARG A 16 5.82 13.31 -2.22
CA ARG A 16 5.98 12.61 -3.50
C ARG A 16 4.76 12.72 -4.41
N GLY A 17 3.91 13.72 -4.20
CA GLY A 17 2.76 14.01 -5.05
C GLY A 17 1.42 13.48 -4.55
N GLY A 18 1.37 12.93 -3.33
CA GLY A 18 0.11 12.61 -2.63
C GLY A 18 -0.61 11.34 -3.09
N ALA A 19 -0.14 10.68 -4.15
CA ALA A 19 -0.70 9.43 -4.66
C ALA A 19 0.08 8.21 -4.17
N LEU A 20 -0.65 7.13 -3.87
CA LEU A 20 -0.07 5.82 -3.56
C LEU A 20 -0.77 4.74 -4.38
N TYR A 21 0.01 3.96 -5.12
CA TYR A 21 -0.42 2.82 -5.91
C TYR A 21 -0.06 1.54 -5.17
N VAL A 22 -1.02 0.63 -4.99
CA VAL A 22 -0.84 -0.64 -4.26
C VAL A 22 -1.32 -1.82 -5.11
N TRP A 23 -0.50 -2.87 -5.20
CA TRP A 23 -0.80 -4.07 -5.97
C TRP A 23 -0.15 -5.31 -5.34
N PRO A 24 -0.65 -6.53 -5.60
CA PRO A 24 -0.05 -7.74 -5.09
C PRO A 24 1.26 -8.02 -5.84
N SER A 25 2.31 -8.32 -5.08
CA SER A 25 3.55 -8.85 -5.62
C SER A 25 3.39 -10.34 -5.95
N LYS A 26 4.14 -10.81 -6.95
CA LYS A 26 4.14 -12.22 -7.36
C LYS A 26 4.86 -13.14 -6.38
N ALA A 27 5.41 -12.62 -5.29
CA ALA A 27 6.15 -13.40 -4.31
C ALA A 27 5.24 -14.39 -3.56
N ARG A 28 5.13 -15.60 -4.11
CA ARG A 28 4.72 -16.79 -3.38
C ARG A 28 5.87 -17.19 -2.46
N CYS A 29 5.92 -16.70 -1.23
CA CYS A 29 6.62 -17.47 -0.20
C CYS A 29 5.60 -17.97 0.82
N CYS A 30 5.63 -19.29 0.98
CA CYS A 30 5.37 -19.97 2.23
C CYS A 30 3.92 -19.81 2.74
N GLY A 31 2.98 -20.56 2.15
CA GLY A 31 1.66 -20.82 2.75
C GLY A 31 0.47 -19.98 2.26
N GLY A 32 0.61 -19.16 1.20
CA GLY A 32 -0.53 -18.49 0.56
C GLY A 32 -0.76 -17.03 0.96
N THR A 33 0.20 -16.41 1.65
CA THR A 33 0.14 -14.98 1.99
C THR A 33 0.40 -14.10 0.76
N ILE A 34 -0.50 -13.15 0.48
CA ILE A 34 -0.30 -12.14 -0.56
C ILE A 34 0.63 -11.05 -0.02
N GLN A 35 1.79 -10.89 -0.66
CA GLN A 35 2.63 -9.71 -0.46
C GLN A 35 2.12 -8.54 -1.30
N LEU A 36 2.24 -7.31 -0.80
CA LEU A 36 1.89 -6.11 -1.54
C LEU A 36 3.13 -5.29 -1.84
N GLU A 37 3.11 -4.69 -3.01
CA GLU A 37 4.00 -3.60 -3.39
C GLU A 37 3.23 -2.28 -3.31
N ALA A 38 3.96 -1.22 -2.99
CA ALA A 38 3.44 0.14 -2.98
C ALA A 38 4.44 1.10 -3.62
N SER A 39 3.93 2.08 -4.38
CA SER A 39 4.73 3.12 -5.02
C SER A 39 3.97 4.43 -5.06
N THR A 40 4.68 5.55 -4.94
CA THR A 40 4.12 6.89 -5.15
C THR A 40 4.09 7.28 -6.63
N GLU A 41 4.84 6.55 -7.46
CA GLU A 41 4.81 6.67 -8.92
C GLU A 41 3.90 5.61 -9.52
N ARG A 42 3.14 6.01 -10.56
CA ARG A 42 2.19 5.11 -11.24
C ARG A 42 2.93 4.07 -12.08
N PRO A 43 2.83 2.76 -11.76
CA PRO A 43 3.38 1.74 -12.63
C PRO A 43 2.44 1.47 -13.81
N ASP A 44 2.95 0.80 -14.84
CA ASP A 44 2.18 0.37 -16.02
C ASP A 44 1.23 -0.80 -15.68
N LYS A 45 0.15 -0.48 -14.96
CA LYS A 45 -0.93 -1.39 -14.56
C LYS A 45 -2.25 -0.63 -14.47
N ALA A 46 -3.36 -1.38 -14.49
CA ALA A 46 -4.69 -0.83 -14.30
C ALA A 46 -5.03 -0.68 -12.81
N PHE A 47 -5.41 0.53 -12.40
CA PHE A 47 -5.78 0.85 -11.03
C PHE A 47 -7.18 1.47 -10.96
N ARG A 48 -7.82 1.29 -9.81
CA ARG A 48 -9.00 2.05 -9.41
C ARG A 48 -8.69 2.89 -8.18
N ARG A 49 -9.24 4.10 -8.14
CA ARG A 49 -9.16 4.97 -6.96
C ARG A 49 -9.98 4.36 -5.82
N VAL A 50 -9.46 4.42 -4.61
CA VAL A 50 -10.15 4.07 -3.37
C VAL A 50 -10.20 5.31 -2.50
N ASN A 51 -11.40 5.72 -2.13
CA ASN A 51 -11.59 6.90 -1.29
C ASN A 51 -11.15 6.57 0.14
N VAL A 52 -10.03 7.14 0.54
CA VAL A 52 -9.48 7.08 1.89
C VAL A 52 -9.11 8.51 2.32
N ARG A 53 -9.05 8.75 3.63
CA ARG A 53 -8.66 10.07 4.15
C ARG A 53 -7.13 10.19 4.13
N GLY A 54 -6.63 11.37 3.75
CA GLY A 54 -5.23 11.75 3.91
C GLY A 54 -4.29 11.46 2.72
N ILE A 55 -4.65 10.58 1.79
CA ILE A 55 -3.87 10.28 0.56
C ILE A 55 -4.78 9.91 -0.62
N GLU A 56 -4.28 10.06 -1.84
CA GLU A 56 -4.91 9.48 -3.02
C GLU A 56 -4.49 8.03 -3.21
N LEU A 57 -5.33 7.09 -2.78
CA LEU A 57 -5.01 5.67 -2.87
C LEU A 57 -5.57 5.04 -4.14
N TYR A 58 -4.72 4.30 -4.84
CA TYR A 58 -5.04 3.53 -6.03
C TYR A 58 -4.70 2.06 -5.82
N VAL A 59 -5.65 1.17 -6.05
CA VAL A 59 -5.46 -0.29 -5.90
C VAL A 59 -5.67 -0.96 -7.24
N THR A 60 -4.88 -1.99 -7.57
CA THR A 60 -5.03 -2.72 -8.84
C THR A 60 -6.47 -3.23 -9.01
N VAL A 61 -6.95 -3.23 -10.25
CA VAL A 61 -8.28 -3.78 -10.58
C VAL A 61 -8.33 -5.29 -10.32
N GLY A 62 -9.54 -5.82 -10.06
CA GLY A 62 -9.76 -7.25 -9.79
C GLY A 62 -9.45 -7.68 -8.35
N LEU A 63 -8.91 -6.78 -7.53
CA LEU A 63 -8.56 -7.05 -6.14
C LEU A 63 -9.65 -6.55 -5.19
N LYS A 64 -10.23 -7.46 -4.40
CA LYS A 64 -11.14 -7.08 -3.31
C LYS A 64 -10.32 -6.31 -2.26
N PRO A 65 -10.70 -5.06 -1.94
CA PRO A 65 -9.96 -4.27 -0.97
C PRO A 65 -10.12 -4.88 0.44
N PRO A 66 -9.07 -4.84 1.28
CA PRO A 66 -9.12 -5.29 2.67
C PRO A 66 -10.02 -4.40 3.54
N GLU A 67 -10.21 -4.79 4.80
CA GLU A 67 -10.82 -3.92 5.81
C GLU A 67 -9.85 -2.80 6.21
N SER A 68 -8.58 -3.15 6.44
CA SER A 68 -7.52 -2.19 6.74
C SER A 68 -6.29 -2.35 5.83
N LEU A 69 -5.72 -1.22 5.43
CA LEU A 69 -4.44 -1.10 4.74
C LEU A 69 -3.43 -0.45 5.70
N HIS A 70 -2.44 -1.22 6.12
CA HIS A 70 -1.35 -0.74 6.97
C HIS A 70 -0.20 -0.26 6.09
N LEU A 71 0.30 0.94 6.36
CA LEU A 71 1.42 1.54 5.64
C LEU A 71 2.58 1.80 6.60
N GLU A 72 3.78 1.43 6.16
CA GLU A 72 5.01 1.65 6.92
C GLU A 72 6.11 2.23 6.02
N LEU A 73 6.99 3.02 6.62
CA LEU A 73 8.23 3.43 5.97
C LEU A 73 9.30 2.36 6.16
N GLY A 74 9.71 1.74 5.06
CA GLY A 74 10.83 0.84 5.01
C GLY A 74 12.18 1.57 4.90
N ARG A 75 13.27 0.80 4.94
CA ARG A 75 14.64 1.31 4.79
C ARG A 75 14.80 2.08 3.47
N ARG A 76 15.48 3.24 3.49
CA ARG A 76 15.61 4.14 2.32
C ARG A 76 14.30 4.82 1.89
N GLY A 77 13.29 4.86 2.76
CA GLY A 77 12.06 5.62 2.53
C GLY A 77 11.12 5.00 1.48
N HIS A 78 11.18 3.69 1.25
CA HIS A 78 10.15 3.02 0.44
C HIS A 78 8.89 2.81 1.29
N ILE A 79 7.71 2.96 0.70
CA ILE A 79 6.45 2.67 1.38
C ILE A 79 6.19 1.16 1.29
N ARG A 80 5.93 0.54 2.44
CA ARG A 80 5.48 -0.85 2.55
C ARG A 80 3.98 -0.85 2.80
N ALA A 81 3.28 -1.81 2.19
CA ALA A 81 1.85 -1.98 2.34
C ALA A 81 1.53 -3.39 2.87
N PHE A 82 0.59 -3.47 3.80
CA PHE A 82 0.11 -4.72 4.38
C PHE A 82 -1.41 -4.68 4.53
N TRP A 83 -2.06 -5.83 4.45
CA TRP A 83 -3.50 -5.94 4.63
C TRP A 83 -3.86 -6.56 5.98
N ASN A 84 -4.98 -6.11 6.57
CA ASN A 84 -5.63 -6.73 7.73
C ASN A 84 -4.66 -7.04 8.89
N GLY A 85 -3.68 -6.17 9.15
CA GLY A 85 -2.70 -6.37 10.22
C GLY A 85 -1.70 -7.52 9.99
N LEU A 86 -1.54 -8.03 8.77
CA LEU A 86 -0.44 -8.93 8.39
C LEU A 86 0.88 -8.15 8.35
N ALA A 87 1.30 -7.62 9.49
CA ALA A 87 2.60 -7.04 9.68
C ALA A 87 3.66 -8.13 9.51
N TRP A 88 4.75 -7.80 8.80
CA TRP A 88 5.98 -8.57 8.89
C TRP A 88 6.45 -8.51 10.34
N ILE A 89 6.27 -9.59 11.11
CA ILE A 89 6.91 -9.72 12.42
C ILE A 89 8.39 -10.08 12.13
N PRO A 90 9.36 -9.22 12.50
CA PRO A 90 10.77 -9.48 12.28
C PRO A 90 11.30 -10.67 13.08
#